data_AF-A0A7S1KKJ9-F1
#
_entry.id   AF-A0A7S1KKJ9-F1
#
_cell.length_a   1.000
_cell.length_b   1.000
_cell.length_c   1.000
_cell.angle_alpha   90.00
_cell.angle_beta   90.00
_cell.angle_gamma   90.00
#
_symmetry.space_group_name_H-M   'P 1'
#
loop_
_entity.id
_entity.type
_entity.pdbx_description
1 polymer ?
#
loop_
_entity_poly.entity_id
_entity_poly.type
_entity_poly.pdbx_seq_one_letter_code
_entity_poly.pdbx_strand_id
1 'polypeptide(L)'
;LADDGNATKYCKNLAYRAIRGTTYVAPTHFYYNYQYYLESVPQNSPIIAIRTEHLSQDWNALEEQLSGRSDIMLENMPINNANTEVDQDDLYISQESMDLLCQALCNEILIYKKILSSAKNLDEKSVSASLDTLALKCPVEANLDVCPEAMPIIKNKLKDNRGYGPEEKEEISE
;
A
#
# COMPACT_ATOMS: atom_id res chain seq x y z
N LEU A 1 -14.29 -5.81 11.24
CA LEU A 1 -13.25 -6.85 11.35
C LEU A 1 -13.43 -7.61 12.64
N ALA A 2 -13.50 -6.92 13.78
CA ALA A 2 -13.87 -7.53 15.07
C ALA A 2 -15.27 -8.16 15.03
N ASP A 3 -15.39 -9.34 15.62
CA ASP A 3 -16.63 -10.12 15.61
C ASP A 3 -17.70 -9.52 16.54
N ASP A 4 -17.29 -8.93 17.66
CA ASP A 4 -18.12 -8.34 18.71
C ASP A 4 -18.52 -6.87 18.48
N GLY A 5 -17.97 -6.21 17.45
CA GLY A 5 -18.32 -4.82 17.12
C GLY A 5 -19.79 -4.64 16.68
N ASN A 6 -20.36 -3.45 16.95
CA ASN A 6 -21.76 -3.08 16.67
C ASN A 6 -22.09 -2.82 15.18
N ALA A 7 -21.08 -2.74 14.31
CA ALA A 7 -21.27 -2.51 12.89
C ALA A 7 -22.04 -3.65 12.21
N THR A 8 -22.86 -3.33 11.21
CA THR A 8 -23.60 -4.36 10.46
C THR A 8 -22.63 -5.32 9.75
N LYS A 9 -23.08 -6.55 9.50
CA LYS A 9 -22.31 -7.55 8.73
C LYS A 9 -21.91 -7.02 7.35
N TYR A 10 -22.80 -6.24 6.72
CA TYR A 10 -22.51 -5.57 5.45
C TYR A 10 -21.33 -4.61 5.58
N CYS A 11 -21.33 -3.70 6.57
CA CYS A 11 -20.24 -2.76 6.78
C CYS A 11 -18.92 -3.47 7.11
N LYS A 12 -18.95 -4.52 7.95
CA LYS A 12 -17.76 -5.33 8.26
C LYS A 12 -17.19 -5.97 7.00
N ASN A 13 -18.03 -6.53 6.13
CA ASN A 13 -17.61 -7.14 4.87
C ASN A 13 -17.07 -6.08 3.88
N LEU A 14 -17.74 -4.94 3.76
CA LEU A 14 -17.30 -3.85 2.89
C LEU A 14 -15.93 -3.34 3.30
N ALA A 15 -15.71 -3.09 4.59
CA ALA A 15 -14.42 -2.65 5.13
C ALA A 15 -13.31 -3.68 4.84
N TYR A 16 -13.55 -4.97 5.13
CA TYR A 16 -12.59 -6.03 4.86
C TYR A 16 -12.22 -6.14 3.37
N ARG A 17 -13.23 -6.06 2.49
CA ARG A 17 -12.99 -6.09 1.03
C ARG A 17 -12.28 -4.84 0.53
N ALA A 18 -12.57 -3.67 1.12
CA ALA A 18 -11.94 -2.39 0.80
C ALA A 18 -10.44 -2.44 1.13
N ILE A 19 -10.11 -2.78 2.37
CA ILE A 19 -8.71 -2.90 2.85
C ILE A 19 -7.88 -3.82 1.95
N ARG A 20 -8.49 -4.91 1.47
CA ARG A 20 -7.85 -5.87 0.56
C ARG A 20 -7.86 -5.47 -0.91
N GLY A 21 -8.42 -4.31 -1.27
CA GLY A 21 -8.51 -3.82 -2.65
C GLY A 21 -9.35 -4.69 -3.59
N THR A 22 -10.35 -5.41 -3.05
CA THR A 22 -11.21 -6.37 -3.77
C THR A 22 -12.63 -5.86 -4.03
N THR A 23 -12.88 -4.58 -3.76
CA THR A 23 -14.17 -3.93 -4.03
C THR A 23 -13.96 -2.50 -4.50
N TYR A 24 -14.72 -2.11 -5.53
CA TYR A 24 -14.77 -0.73 -6.03
C TYR A 24 -15.87 0.11 -5.36
N VAL A 25 -16.67 -0.51 -4.48
CA VAL A 25 -17.80 0.15 -3.77
C VAL A 25 -17.33 1.05 -2.63
N ALA A 26 -16.08 0.89 -2.20
CA ALA A 26 -15.42 1.74 -1.19
C ALA A 26 -14.63 2.87 -1.87
N PRO A 27 -14.03 3.82 -1.11
CA PRO A 27 -13.16 4.83 -1.70
C PRO A 27 -12.11 4.21 -2.64
N THR A 28 -12.00 4.78 -3.84
CA THR A 28 -11.20 4.21 -4.94
C THR A 28 -9.73 4.04 -4.61
N HIS A 29 -9.20 4.83 -3.66
CA HIS A 29 -7.82 4.70 -3.18
C HIS A 29 -7.54 3.34 -2.52
N PHE A 30 -8.55 2.72 -1.87
CA PHE A 30 -8.39 1.38 -1.32
C PHE A 30 -8.49 0.30 -2.39
N TYR A 31 -9.22 0.58 -3.46
CA TYR A 31 -9.24 -0.33 -4.61
C TYR A 31 -7.85 -0.37 -5.25
N TYR A 32 -7.21 0.75 -5.58
CA TYR A 32 -5.86 0.76 -6.17
C TYR A 32 -4.76 0.75 -5.11
N ASN A 33 -4.51 -0.41 -4.50
CA ASN A 33 -3.52 -0.63 -3.45
C ASN A 33 -2.10 -0.92 -3.98
N TYR A 34 -1.14 -1.25 -3.09
CA TYR A 34 0.25 -1.47 -3.47
C TYR A 34 0.42 -2.62 -4.45
N GLN A 35 -0.35 -3.72 -4.28
CA GLN A 35 -0.33 -4.83 -5.24
C GLN A 35 -0.66 -4.35 -6.66
N TYR A 36 -1.70 -3.53 -6.81
CA TYR A 36 -2.08 -2.97 -8.10
C TYR A 36 -0.95 -2.16 -8.74
N TYR A 37 -0.29 -1.30 -7.96
CA TYR A 37 0.80 -0.49 -8.50
C TYR A 37 2.01 -1.36 -8.86
N LEU A 38 2.44 -2.27 -7.98
CA LEU A 38 3.60 -3.13 -8.25
C LEU A 38 3.38 -4.04 -9.46
N GLU A 39 2.23 -4.70 -9.58
CA GLU A 39 1.95 -5.59 -10.71
C GLU A 39 1.68 -4.83 -12.02
N SER A 40 1.39 -3.52 -11.96
CA SER A 40 1.25 -2.67 -13.15
C SER A 40 2.59 -2.22 -13.74
N VAL A 41 3.69 -2.39 -13.00
CA VAL A 41 5.03 -2.03 -13.47
C VAL A 41 5.57 -3.15 -14.37
N PRO A 42 6.10 -2.84 -15.57
CA PRO A 42 6.72 -3.85 -16.43
C PRO A 42 7.84 -4.60 -15.72
N GLN A 43 8.03 -5.88 -16.08
CA GLN A 43 9.09 -6.69 -15.50
C GLN A 43 10.46 -6.03 -15.70
N ASN A 44 11.29 -6.05 -14.65
CA ASN A 44 12.64 -5.47 -14.61
C ASN A 44 12.73 -3.93 -14.72
N SER A 45 11.61 -3.20 -14.71
CA SER A 45 11.67 -1.75 -14.61
C SER A 45 12.20 -1.31 -13.25
N PRO A 46 13.05 -0.25 -13.19
CA PRO A 46 13.48 0.31 -11.92
C PRO A 46 12.28 0.90 -11.17
N ILE A 47 12.21 0.63 -9.88
CA ILE A 47 11.19 1.18 -8.98
C ILE A 47 11.80 2.36 -8.22
N ILE A 48 11.05 3.44 -8.11
CA ILE A 48 11.32 4.57 -7.23
C ILE A 48 10.16 4.65 -6.26
N ALA A 49 10.43 4.84 -4.97
CA ALA A 49 9.42 4.91 -3.93
C ALA A 49 9.56 6.21 -3.13
N ILE A 50 8.44 6.88 -2.90
CA ILE A 50 8.35 8.06 -2.05
C ILE A 50 7.36 7.72 -0.93
N ARG A 51 7.84 7.72 0.31
CA ARG A 51 7.05 7.35 1.49
C ARG A 51 6.44 8.58 2.13
N THR A 52 5.18 8.50 2.53
CA THR A 52 4.48 9.67 3.12
C THR A 52 5.10 10.10 4.44
N GLU A 53 5.52 9.14 5.26
CA GLU A 53 6.17 9.38 6.56
C GLU A 53 7.60 9.94 6.45
N HIS A 54 8.20 9.83 5.25
CA HIS A 54 9.55 10.33 4.94
C HIS A 54 9.55 11.22 3.69
N LEU A 55 8.45 11.94 3.45
CA LEU A 55 8.17 12.58 2.16
C LEU A 55 9.28 13.56 1.75
N SER A 56 9.72 14.44 2.67
CA SER A 56 10.77 15.42 2.36
C SER A 56 12.12 14.77 2.13
N GLN A 57 12.46 13.75 2.91
CA GLN A 57 13.73 13.02 2.76
C GLN A 57 13.77 12.29 1.42
N ASP A 58 12.73 11.51 1.10
CA ASP A 58 12.66 10.71 -0.12
C ASP A 58 12.59 11.59 -1.37
N TRP A 59 11.90 12.74 -1.29
CA TRP A 59 11.84 13.71 -2.39
C TRP A 59 13.20 14.35 -2.66
N ASN A 60 13.86 14.86 -1.62
CA ASN A 60 15.18 15.48 -1.77
C ASN A 60 16.23 14.49 -2.29
N ALA A 61 16.20 13.25 -1.81
CA ALA A 61 17.09 12.20 -2.31
C ALA A 61 16.87 11.93 -3.80
N LEU A 62 15.61 11.94 -4.26
CA LEU A 62 15.29 11.79 -5.68
C LEU A 62 15.76 13.00 -6.52
N GLU A 63 15.53 14.22 -6.04
CA GLU A 63 16.01 15.45 -6.71
C GLU A 63 17.53 15.43 -6.87
N GLU A 64 18.28 15.09 -5.82
CA GLU A 64 19.74 14.96 -5.89
C GLU A 64 20.19 13.93 -6.92
N GLN A 65 19.53 12.76 -6.97
CA GLN A 65 19.81 11.73 -7.97
C GLN A 65 19.56 12.20 -9.41
N LEU A 66 18.60 13.11 -9.60
CA LEU A 66 18.27 13.73 -10.89
C LEU A 66 19.07 15.01 -11.17
N SER A 67 20.12 15.29 -10.38
CA SER A 67 20.94 16.52 -10.46
C SER A 67 20.17 17.81 -10.18
N GLY A 68 19.06 17.71 -9.45
CA GLY A 68 18.24 18.80 -8.92
C GLY A 68 18.81 19.39 -7.62
N ARG A 69 17.94 20.04 -6.85
CA ARG A 69 18.29 20.68 -5.57
C ARG A 69 17.52 20.04 -4.41
N SER A 70 18.18 19.93 -3.27
CA SER A 70 17.63 19.39 -2.03
C SER A 70 17.08 20.51 -1.13
N ASP A 71 16.14 21.29 -1.64
CA ASP A 71 15.57 22.46 -0.95
C ASP A 71 14.12 22.28 -0.48
N ILE A 72 13.56 21.07 -0.65
CA ILE A 72 12.21 20.78 -0.19
C ILE A 72 12.24 20.56 1.33
N MET A 73 11.53 21.43 2.04
CA MET A 73 11.22 21.27 3.46
C MET A 73 9.76 20.87 3.63
N LEU A 74 9.45 20.06 4.64
CA LEU A 74 8.08 19.57 4.87
C LEU A 74 7.13 20.73 5.12
N GLU A 75 7.59 21.79 5.79
CA GLU A 75 6.83 23.01 6.07
C GLU A 75 6.43 23.78 4.79
N ASN A 76 7.15 23.56 3.69
CA ASN A 76 6.92 24.22 2.41
C ASN A 76 6.07 23.36 1.45
N MET A 77 5.74 22.12 1.84
CA MET A 77 4.91 21.26 1.00
C MET A 77 3.42 21.55 1.23
N PRO A 78 2.63 21.70 0.15
CA PRO A 78 1.20 21.92 0.29
C PRO A 78 0.51 20.67 0.85
N ILE A 79 -0.08 20.79 2.05
CA ILE A 79 -0.88 19.73 2.67
C ILE A 79 -2.33 19.87 2.20
N ASN A 80 -2.63 19.35 1.01
CA ASN A 80 -3.97 19.43 0.42
C ASN A 80 -4.94 18.35 0.92
N ASN A 81 -4.46 17.39 1.71
CA ASN A 81 -5.22 16.24 2.22
C ASN A 81 -5.37 16.26 3.75
N ALA A 82 -5.17 17.41 4.39
CA ALA A 82 -5.45 17.54 5.82
C ALA A 82 -6.96 17.45 6.02
N ASN A 83 -7.42 16.36 6.62
CA ASN A 83 -8.82 16.26 7.02
C ASN A 83 -9.04 17.17 8.22
N THR A 84 -9.74 18.29 8.01
CA THR A 84 -10.05 19.28 9.06
C THR A 84 -11.31 18.93 9.84
N GLU A 85 -12.04 17.90 9.43
CA GLU A 85 -13.37 17.52 9.92
C GLU A 85 -13.33 16.24 10.77
N VAL A 86 -12.18 15.90 11.37
CA VAL A 86 -12.03 14.72 12.22
C VAL A 86 -11.78 15.12 13.65
N ASP A 87 -12.46 14.45 14.58
CA ASP A 87 -12.16 14.57 16.00
C ASP A 87 -10.77 13.99 16.28
N GLN A 88 -10.05 14.56 17.26
CA GLN A 88 -8.69 14.08 17.58
C GLN A 88 -8.66 12.61 17.99
N ASP A 89 -9.75 12.12 18.60
CA ASP A 89 -9.87 10.74 19.04
C ASP A 89 -10.00 9.76 17.85
N ASP A 90 -10.55 10.22 16.71
CA ASP A 90 -10.67 9.42 15.48
C ASP A 90 -9.33 9.21 14.76
N LEU A 91 -8.29 9.96 15.16
CA LEU A 91 -6.94 9.80 14.63
C LEU A 91 -6.22 8.56 15.21
N TYR A 92 -6.77 7.97 16.27
CA TYR A 92 -6.16 6.85 16.97
C TYR A 92 -7.02 5.60 16.82
N ILE A 93 -6.37 4.47 16.60
CA ILE A 93 -7.01 3.15 16.57
C ILE A 93 -6.52 2.32 17.75
N SER A 94 -7.43 1.53 18.33
CA SER A 94 -7.08 0.61 19.43
C SER A 94 -6.08 -0.44 18.96
N GLN A 95 -5.30 -0.99 19.88
CA GLN A 95 -4.35 -2.07 19.56
C GLN A 95 -5.05 -3.28 18.93
N GLU A 96 -6.21 -3.67 19.46
CA GLU A 96 -7.02 -4.76 18.89
C GLU A 96 -7.45 -4.47 17.44
N SER A 97 -7.85 -3.23 17.15
CA SER A 97 -8.20 -2.82 15.79
C SER A 97 -6.97 -2.83 14.89
N MET A 98 -5.81 -2.42 15.40
CA MET A 98 -4.54 -2.48 14.68
C MET A 98 -4.19 -3.92 14.32
N ASP A 99 -4.26 -4.86 15.26
CA ASP A 99 -3.94 -6.27 15.02
C ASP A 99 -4.83 -6.87 13.91
N LEU A 100 -6.13 -6.57 13.94
CA LEU A 100 -7.07 -6.99 12.90
C LEU A 100 -6.79 -6.34 11.54
N LEU A 101 -6.38 -5.07 11.54
CA LEU A 101 -5.99 -4.37 10.32
C LEU A 101 -4.70 -4.95 9.74
N CYS A 102 -3.70 -5.24 10.56
CA CYS A 102 -2.45 -5.87 10.13
C CYS A 102 -2.72 -7.22 9.46
N GLN A 103 -3.55 -8.07 10.07
CA GLN A 103 -3.95 -9.34 9.48
C GLN A 103 -4.64 -9.16 8.11
N ALA A 104 -5.60 -8.24 8.03
CA ALA A 104 -6.31 -7.96 6.77
C ALA A 104 -5.39 -7.36 5.69
N LEU A 105 -4.38 -6.58 6.10
CA LEU A 105 -3.38 -5.95 5.23
C LEU A 105 -2.16 -6.83 4.97
N CYS A 106 -2.07 -8.05 5.52
CA CYS A 106 -0.86 -8.86 5.47
C CYS A 106 -0.26 -8.94 4.05
N ASN A 107 -1.08 -9.22 3.02
CA ASN A 107 -0.59 -9.30 1.65
C ASN A 107 -0.03 -7.95 1.16
N GLU A 108 -0.69 -6.84 1.48
CA GLU A 108 -0.21 -5.49 1.15
C GLU A 108 1.08 -5.14 1.91
N ILE A 109 1.24 -5.61 3.15
CA ILE A 109 2.47 -5.47 3.93
C ILE A 109 3.63 -6.20 3.23
N LEU A 110 3.41 -7.43 2.75
CA LEU A 110 4.42 -8.16 1.97
C LEU A 110 4.79 -7.42 0.68
N ILE A 111 3.81 -6.85 -0.02
CA ILE A 111 4.06 -6.03 -1.21
C ILE A 111 4.82 -4.75 -0.87
N TYR A 112 4.47 -4.06 0.22
CA TYR A 112 5.18 -2.87 0.70
C TYR A 112 6.65 -3.18 0.99
N LYS A 113 6.94 -4.26 1.73
CA LYS A 113 8.32 -4.75 1.97
C LYS A 113 9.07 -4.96 0.64
N LYS A 114 8.42 -5.59 -0.33
CA LYS A 114 8.99 -5.83 -1.67
C LYS A 114 9.25 -4.54 -2.44
N ILE A 115 8.33 -3.58 -2.42
CA ILE A 115 8.50 -2.26 -3.05
C ILE A 115 9.72 -1.56 -2.46
N LEU A 116 9.83 -1.47 -1.13
CA LEU A 116 10.94 -0.80 -0.47
C LEU A 116 12.28 -1.43 -0.80
N SER A 117 12.38 -2.76 -0.71
CA SER A 117 13.62 -3.49 -1.02
C SER A 117 14.04 -3.40 -2.49
N SER A 118 13.10 -3.10 -3.39
CA SER A 118 13.34 -2.97 -4.83
C SER A 118 13.59 -1.52 -5.28
N ALA A 119 13.30 -0.53 -4.41
CA ALA A 119 13.38 0.88 -4.73
C ALA A 119 14.83 1.33 -4.91
N LYS A 120 15.12 2.06 -5.98
CA LYS A 120 16.47 2.52 -6.34
C LYS A 120 16.93 3.77 -5.59
N ASN A 121 15.97 4.55 -5.10
CA ASN A 121 16.23 5.79 -4.39
C ASN A 121 16.31 5.63 -2.86
N LEU A 122 16.12 4.40 -2.33
CA LEU A 122 16.20 4.12 -0.90
C LEU A 122 17.46 3.32 -0.59
N ASP A 123 18.20 3.74 0.42
CA ASP A 123 19.34 2.99 0.94
C ASP A 123 18.90 1.95 1.99
N GLU A 124 19.79 1.03 2.34
CA GLU A 124 19.50 -0.05 3.30
C GLU A 124 19.04 0.47 4.66
N LYS A 125 19.62 1.60 5.11
CA LYS A 125 19.24 2.24 6.38
C LYS A 125 17.82 2.79 6.33
N SER A 126 17.45 3.44 5.23
CA SER A 126 16.10 3.98 5.02
C SER A 126 15.07 2.87 4.97
N VAL A 127 15.37 1.77 4.26
CA VAL A 127 14.51 0.59 4.23
C VAL A 127 14.37 0.00 5.63
N SER A 128 15.47 -0.19 6.36
CA SER A 128 15.43 -0.71 7.74
C SER A 128 14.54 0.15 8.64
N ALA A 129 14.68 1.48 8.61
CA ALA A 129 13.88 2.38 9.44
C ALA A 129 12.36 2.24 9.20
N SER A 130 11.94 2.08 7.94
CA SER A 130 10.54 1.79 7.62
C SER A 130 10.09 0.42 8.12
N LEU A 131 10.94 -0.61 7.98
CA LEU A 131 10.62 -1.96 8.43
C LEU A 131 10.57 -2.06 9.96
N ASP A 132 11.43 -1.32 10.67
CA ASP A 132 11.40 -1.23 12.13
C ASP A 132 10.10 -0.55 12.60
N THR A 133 9.69 0.53 11.92
CA THR A 133 8.41 1.21 12.20
C THR A 133 7.22 0.29 11.93
N LEU A 134 7.27 -0.50 10.86
CA LEU A 134 6.27 -1.51 10.54
C LEU A 134 6.23 -2.60 11.63
N ALA A 135 7.38 -3.11 12.07
CA ALA A 135 7.47 -4.16 13.09
C ALA A 135 6.94 -3.70 14.46
N LEU A 136 7.03 -2.41 14.77
CA LEU A 136 6.40 -1.84 15.97
C LEU A 136 4.87 -1.83 15.89
N LYS A 137 4.28 -1.67 14.69
CA LYS A 137 2.83 -1.59 14.50
C LYS A 137 2.18 -2.95 14.22
N CYS A 138 2.81 -3.76 13.37
CA CYS A 138 2.35 -5.06 12.90
C CYS A 138 3.44 -6.13 13.12
N PRO A 139 3.74 -6.51 14.37
CA PRO A 139 4.91 -7.33 14.70
C PRO A 139 4.87 -8.74 14.10
N VAL A 140 3.68 -9.31 13.89
CA VAL A 140 3.53 -10.63 13.28
C VAL A 140 3.80 -10.54 11.78
N GLU A 141 3.06 -9.69 11.08
CA GLU A 141 3.10 -9.56 9.62
C GLU A 141 4.42 -9.00 9.10
N ALA A 142 5.11 -8.16 9.88
CA ALA A 142 6.44 -7.68 9.55
C ALA A 142 7.45 -8.82 9.34
N ASN A 143 7.30 -9.91 10.09
CA ASN A 143 8.19 -11.07 10.07
C ASN A 143 7.71 -12.22 9.17
N LEU A 144 6.53 -12.10 8.56
CA LEU A 144 6.03 -13.10 7.62
C LEU A 144 6.68 -12.92 6.23
N ASP A 145 6.88 -14.05 5.56
CA ASP A 145 7.21 -14.12 4.13
C ASP A 145 5.98 -14.49 3.28
N VAL A 146 4.97 -15.11 3.90
CA VAL A 146 3.72 -15.55 3.27
C VAL A 146 2.57 -15.31 4.24
N CYS A 147 1.45 -14.83 3.71
CA CYS A 147 0.23 -14.61 4.49
C CYS A 147 -0.65 -15.87 4.52
N PRO A 148 -1.41 -16.10 5.61
CA PRO A 148 -2.36 -17.21 5.68
C PRO A 148 -3.42 -17.16 4.58
N GLU A 149 -3.84 -15.96 4.20
CA GLU A 149 -4.78 -15.75 3.12
C GLU A 149 -4.08 -15.57 1.78
N ALA A 150 -4.63 -16.21 0.74
CA ALA A 150 -4.13 -16.08 -0.62
C ALA A 150 -4.17 -14.62 -1.09
N MET A 151 -3.12 -14.23 -1.82
CA MET A 151 -3.03 -12.94 -2.49
C MET A 151 -4.18 -12.78 -3.51
N PRO A 152 -4.89 -11.64 -3.52
CA PRO A 152 -5.96 -11.41 -4.49
C PRO A 152 -5.48 -11.50 -5.94
N ILE A 153 -6.28 -12.11 -6.83
CA ILE A 153 -5.98 -12.12 -8.26
C ILE A 153 -6.53 -10.84 -8.89
N ILE A 154 -5.64 -9.98 -9.41
CA ILE A 154 -6.01 -8.65 -9.95
C ILE A 154 -5.89 -8.53 -11.47
N LYS A 155 -5.80 -9.64 -12.21
CA LYS A 155 -5.62 -9.65 -13.67
C LYS A 155 -6.67 -8.80 -14.42
N ASN A 156 -7.95 -8.97 -14.09
CA ASN A 156 -9.02 -8.21 -14.74
C ASN A 156 -8.93 -6.71 -14.38
N LYS A 157 -8.65 -6.41 -13.11
CA LYS A 157 -8.44 -5.04 -12.64
C LYS A 157 -7.28 -4.34 -13.36
N LEU A 158 -6.20 -5.06 -13.68
CA LEU A 158 -5.10 -4.53 -14.50
C LEU A 158 -5.52 -4.34 -15.97
N LYS A 159 -6.20 -5.32 -16.58
CA LYS A 159 -6.71 -5.25 -17.96
C LYS A 159 -7.63 -4.03 -18.14
N ASP A 160 -8.58 -3.86 -17.24
CA ASP A 160 -9.62 -2.83 -17.33
C ASP A 160 -9.08 -1.41 -17.13
N ASN A 161 -8.00 -1.23 -16.36
CA ASN A 161 -7.53 0.10 -15.94
C ASN A 161 -6.16 0.52 -16.49
N ARG A 162 -5.34 -0.43 -16.99
CA ARG A 162 -4.03 -0.15 -17.59
C ARG A 162 -3.95 -0.55 -19.06
N GLY A 163 -4.92 -1.32 -19.56
CA GLY A 163 -4.90 -1.82 -20.94
C GLY A 163 -3.91 -2.97 -21.19
N TYR A 164 -3.19 -3.44 -20.16
CA TYR A 164 -2.35 -4.64 -20.24
C TYR A 164 -3.14 -5.86 -19.78
N GLY A 165 -3.58 -6.68 -20.72
CA GLY A 165 -3.91 -8.08 -20.49
C GLY A 165 -3.08 -8.91 -21.47
N PRO A 166 -2.64 -10.15 -21.10
CA PRO A 166 -2.19 -11.06 -22.14
C PRO A 166 -3.32 -11.17 -23.16
N GLU A 167 -2.99 -11.05 -24.44
CA GLU A 167 -3.92 -11.44 -25.50
C GLU A 167 -4.44 -12.82 -25.14
N GLU A 168 -5.75 -12.95 -24.96
CA GLU A 168 -6.38 -14.25 -24.97
C GLU A 168 -6.12 -14.79 -26.37
N LYS A 169 -5.10 -15.63 -26.52
CA LYS A 169 -5.00 -16.48 -27.70
C LYS A 169 -6.27 -17.33 -27.67
N GLU A 170 -7.22 -17.01 -28.54
CA GLU A 170 -8.29 -17.94 -28.88
C GLU A 170 -7.61 -19.23 -29.31
N GLU A 171 -7.69 -20.26 -28.46
CA GLU A 171 -7.43 -21.62 -28.89
C GLU A 171 -8.53 -21.95 -29.91
N ILE A 172 -8.22 -21.75 -31.18
CA ILE A 172 -8.98 -22.35 -32.27
C ILE A 172 -8.76 -23.85 -32.13
N SER A 173 -9.74 -24.55 -31.58
CA SER A 173 -9.82 -26.00 -31.63
C SER A 173 -10.04 -26.41 -33.08
N GLU A 174 -9.03 -27.02 -33.71
CA GLU A 174 -9.18 -27.81 -34.94
C GLU A 174 -9.93 -29.12 -34.68
#